data_AF-A0AAV0WMA7-F1
#
_entry.id   AF-A0AAV0WMA7-F1
#
_cell.length_a   1.000
_cell.length_b   1.000
_cell.length_c   1.000
_cell.angle_alpha   90.00
_cell.angle_beta   90.00
_cell.angle_gamma   90.00
#
_symmetry.space_group_name_H-M   'P 1'
#
loop_
_entity.id
_entity.type
_entity.pdbx_description
1 polymer ?
#
loop_
_entity_poly.entity_id
_entity_poly.type
_entity_poly.pdbx_seq_one_letter_code
_entity_poly.pdbx_strand_id
1 'polypeptide(L)'
;MKRPKHKLYYTWQADCTWRKNLVQIKSKDKQYETYKLLTTLLHEQNPKVFDIIFEEAINQLLANYDTVNFANYFVNSYGRILGLLSSSSCRNKY
;
A
#
# COMPACT_ATOMS: atom_id res chain seq x y z
N MET A 1 -22.29 14.96 -7.55
CA MET A 1 -21.92 13.62 -7.03
C MET A 1 -20.71 13.75 -6.13
N LYS A 2 -20.79 13.32 -4.84
CA LYS A 2 -19.63 13.32 -3.92
C LYS A 2 -18.63 12.26 -4.41
N ARG A 3 -17.41 12.67 -4.75
CA ARG A 3 -16.32 11.73 -5.08
C ARG A 3 -15.95 10.96 -3.81
N PRO A 4 -15.79 9.63 -3.86
CA PRO A 4 -15.32 8.88 -2.71
C PRO A 4 -13.94 9.37 -2.29
N LYS A 5 -13.79 9.76 -1.02
CA LYS A 5 -12.54 10.30 -0.46
C LYS A 5 -11.37 9.33 -0.57
N HIS A 6 -11.64 8.03 -0.68
CA HIS A 6 -10.64 6.96 -0.58
C HIS A 6 -10.61 6.02 -1.80
N LYS A 7 -11.27 6.36 -2.93
CA LYS A 7 -11.08 5.56 -4.15
C LYS A 7 -9.66 5.78 -4.62
N LEU A 8 -8.77 4.85 -4.27
CA LEU A 8 -7.49 4.65 -4.95
C LEU A 8 -7.78 4.81 -6.45
N TYR A 9 -7.22 5.85 -7.06
CA TYR A 9 -7.50 6.26 -8.44
C TYR A 9 -7.56 5.04 -9.35
N TYR A 10 -8.63 4.92 -10.16
CA TYR A 10 -8.86 3.89 -11.18
C TYR A 10 -8.19 2.54 -10.88
N THR A 11 -8.94 1.63 -10.25
CA THR A 11 -8.54 0.29 -9.81
C THR A 11 -7.57 -0.44 -10.77
N TRP A 12 -7.77 -0.30 -12.08
CA TRP A 12 -6.90 -0.87 -13.11
C TRP A 12 -5.49 -0.25 -13.19
N GLN A 13 -5.35 1.07 -13.09
CA GLN A 13 -4.05 1.75 -13.14
C GLN A 13 -3.23 1.45 -11.87
N ALA A 14 -3.88 1.43 -10.71
CA ALA A 14 -3.26 1.03 -9.45
C ALA A 14 -2.77 -0.42 -9.54
N ASP A 15 -3.63 -1.35 -9.95
CA ASP A 15 -3.29 -2.77 -10.14
C ASP A 15 -2.11 -2.96 -11.10
N CYS A 16 -2.15 -2.31 -12.26
CA CYS A 16 -1.06 -2.37 -13.24
C CYS A 16 0.27 -1.85 -12.67
N THR A 17 0.23 -0.79 -11.87
CA THR A 17 1.44 -0.22 -11.26
C THR A 17 1.95 -1.10 -10.12
N TRP A 18 1.07 -1.72 -9.34
CA TRP A 18 1.45 -2.68 -8.31
C TRP A 18 2.14 -3.89 -8.91
N ARG A 19 1.55 -4.51 -9.93
CA ARG A 19 2.17 -5.67 -10.62
C ARG A 19 3.56 -5.37 -11.16
N LYS A 20 3.80 -4.16 -11.70
CA LYS A 20 5.14 -3.73 -12.15
C LYS A 20 6.15 -3.63 -11.01
N ASN A 21 5.73 -3.18 -9.83
CA ASN A 21 6.62 -3.00 -8.68
C ASN A 21 6.74 -4.28 -7.82
N LEU A 22 5.77 -5.19 -7.86
CA LEU A 22 5.82 -6.47 -7.16
C LEU A 22 6.99 -7.36 -7.63
N VAL A 23 7.44 -7.19 -8.88
CA VAL A 23 8.62 -7.88 -9.42
C VAL A 23 9.89 -7.61 -8.57
N GLN A 24 9.93 -6.53 -7.78
CA GLN A 24 11.03 -6.24 -6.87
C GLN A 24 11.14 -7.22 -5.69
N ILE A 25 10.05 -7.88 -5.32
CA ILE A 25 10.03 -8.90 -4.27
C ILE A 25 10.54 -10.20 -4.88
N LYS A 26 11.72 -10.70 -4.46
CA LYS A 26 12.34 -11.87 -5.13
C LYS A 26 11.56 -13.17 -4.95
N SER A 27 10.91 -13.35 -3.80
CA SER A 27 10.12 -14.56 -3.51
C SER A 27 8.76 -14.49 -4.18
N LYS A 28 8.45 -15.47 -5.04
CA LYS A 28 7.15 -15.58 -5.71
C LYS A 28 5.99 -15.76 -4.74
N ASP A 29 6.20 -16.50 -3.65
CA ASP A 29 5.18 -16.68 -2.61
C ASP A 29 4.87 -15.36 -1.92
N LYS A 30 5.91 -14.58 -1.59
CA LYS A 30 5.74 -13.24 -1.01
C LYS A 30 5.12 -12.24 -1.99
N GLN A 31 5.41 -12.34 -3.29
CA GLN A 31 4.72 -11.56 -4.33
C GLN A 31 3.22 -11.86 -4.33
N TYR A 32 2.86 -13.14 -4.29
CA TYR A 32 1.46 -13.57 -4.29
C TYR A 32 0.71 -13.10 -3.03
N GLU A 33 1.29 -13.30 -1.85
CA GLU A 33 0.69 -12.84 -0.59
C GLU A 33 0.54 -11.31 -0.55
N THR A 34 1.55 -10.57 -1.00
CA THR A 34 1.49 -9.10 -1.10
C THR A 34 0.39 -8.69 -2.07
N TYR A 35 0.28 -9.33 -3.24
CA TYR A 35 -0.75 -9.01 -4.22
C TYR A 35 -2.17 -9.28 -3.71
N LYS A 36 -2.36 -10.39 -3.01
CA LYS A 36 -3.63 -10.76 -2.38
C LYS A 36 -4.06 -9.71 -1.35
N LEU A 37 -3.13 -9.28 -0.50
CA LEU A 37 -3.35 -8.24 0.50
C LEU A 37 -3.77 -6.90 -0.14
N LEU A 38 -3.06 -6.46 -1.18
CA LEU A 38 -3.38 -5.25 -1.94
C LEU A 38 -4.76 -5.33 -2.60
N THR A 39 -5.13 -6.53 -3.09
CA THR A 39 -6.44 -6.76 -3.72
C THR A 39 -7.56 -6.68 -2.68
N THR A 40 -7.38 -7.23 -1.48
CA THR A 40 -8.33 -7.07 -0.37
C THR A 40 -8.54 -5.59 -0.05
N LEU A 41 -7.45 -4.84 0.04
CA LEU A 41 -7.47 -3.41 0.32
C LEU A 41 -8.20 -2.59 -0.76
N LEU A 42 -8.08 -2.99 -2.03
CA LEU A 42 -8.77 -2.35 -3.15
C LEU A 42 -10.29 -2.53 -3.11
N HIS A 43 -10.76 -3.66 -2.59
CA HIS A 43 -12.18 -4.00 -2.54
C HIS A 43 -12.87 -3.57 -1.24
N GLU A 44 -12.12 -3.13 -0.24
CA GLU A 44 -12.68 -2.64 1.02
C GLU A 44 -13.45 -1.33 0.81
N GLN A 45 -14.72 -1.33 1.18
CA GLN A 45 -15.63 -0.20 0.98
C GLN A 45 -15.84 0.61 2.25
N ASN A 46 -15.55 0.02 3.41
CA ASN A 46 -15.65 0.68 4.70
C ASN A 46 -14.35 1.44 4.99
N PRO A 47 -14.39 2.79 5.07
CA PRO A 47 -13.18 3.59 5.25
C PRO A 47 -12.45 3.30 6.56
N LYS A 48 -13.16 2.97 7.65
CA LYS A 48 -12.52 2.64 8.93
C LYS A 48 -11.77 1.31 8.87
N VAL A 49 -12.35 0.33 8.20
CA VAL A 49 -11.74 -0.99 8.00
C VAL A 49 -10.58 -0.88 7.02
N PHE A 50 -10.74 -0.06 5.98
CA PHE A 50 -9.67 0.25 5.04
C PHE A 50 -8.44 0.83 5.76
N ASP A 51 -8.61 1.80 6.64
CA ASP A 51 -7.49 2.41 7.38
C ASP A 51 -6.76 1.38 8.24
N ILE A 52 -7.49 0.50 8.94
CA ILE A 52 -6.91 -0.60 9.74
C ILE A 52 -6.13 -1.58 8.85
N ILE A 53 -6.74 -2.09 7.78
CA ILE A 53 -6.10 -3.04 6.86
C ILE A 53 -4.90 -2.40 6.17
N PHE A 54 -4.96 -1.11 5.87
CA PHE A 54 -3.85 -0.36 5.28
C PHE A 54 -2.67 -0.28 6.24
N GLU A 55 -2.88 0.11 7.49
CA GLU A 55 -1.81 0.16 8.50
C GLU A 55 -1.21 -1.21 8.75
N GLU A 56 -2.04 -2.25 8.91
CA GLU A 56 -1.56 -3.62 9.07
C GLU A 56 -0.73 -4.09 7.86
N ALA A 57 -1.20 -3.79 6.64
CA ALA A 57 -0.48 -4.14 5.43
C ALA A 57 0.88 -3.46 5.34
N ILE A 58 0.96 -2.17 5.68
CA ILE A 58 2.24 -1.45 5.72
C ILE A 58 3.18 -2.06 6.75
N ASN A 59 2.69 -2.33 7.96
CA ASN A 59 3.49 -2.91 9.03
C ASN A 59 4.04 -4.30 8.64
N GLN A 60 3.22 -5.15 8.03
CA GLN A 60 3.64 -6.46 7.52
C GLN A 60 4.69 -6.37 6.41
N LEU A 61 4.54 -5.40 5.50
CA LEU A 61 5.47 -5.21 4.38
C LEU A 61 6.78 -4.55 4.83
N LEU A 62 6.77 -3.68 5.83
CA LEU A 62 7.97 -3.08 6.41
C LEU A 62 8.76 -4.05 7.30
N ALA A 63 8.09 -4.99 7.96
CA ALA A 63 8.75 -5.99 8.81
C ALA A 63 9.60 -7.01 8.03
N ASN A 64 9.45 -7.09 6.71
CA ASN A 64 10.13 -8.05 5.86
C ASN A 64 11.13 -7.36 4.92
N TYR A 65 12.41 -7.75 4.99
CA TYR A 65 13.47 -7.18 4.15
C TYR A 65 13.18 -7.29 2.65
N ASP A 66 12.55 -8.38 2.21
CA ASP A 66 12.23 -8.60 0.79
C ASP A 66 11.11 -7.68 0.26
N THR A 67 10.27 -7.15 1.14
CA THR A 67 9.09 -6.35 0.79
C THR A 67 9.22 -4.89 1.20
N VAL A 68 10.26 -4.52 1.97
CA VAL A 68 10.45 -3.16 2.50
C VAL A 68 10.55 -2.11 1.40
N ASN A 69 11.21 -2.43 0.28
CA ASN A 69 11.33 -1.52 -0.87
C ASN A 69 9.96 -1.26 -1.51
N PHE A 70 9.15 -2.30 -1.65
CA PHE A 70 7.78 -2.17 -2.13
C PHE A 70 6.90 -1.38 -1.15
N ALA A 71 7.04 -1.64 0.16
CA ALA A 71 6.34 -0.91 1.22
C ALA A 71 6.63 0.60 1.15
N ASN A 72 7.90 0.98 1.02
CA ASN A 72 8.32 2.37 0.89
C ASN A 72 7.75 3.03 -0.37
N TYR A 73 7.74 2.33 -1.51
CA TYR A 73 7.07 2.80 -2.72
C TYR A 73 5.57 3.03 -2.48
N PHE A 74 4.91 2.08 -1.83
CA PHE A 74 3.47 2.10 -1.61
C PHE A 74 3.06 3.23 -0.64
N VAL A 75 3.77 3.42 0.46
CA VAL A 75 3.56 4.55 1.39
C VAL A 75 3.82 5.89 0.70
N ASN A 76 4.89 6.04 -0.07
CA ASN A 76 5.18 7.30 -0.75
C ASN A 76 4.13 7.66 -1.81
N SER A 77 3.63 6.65 -2.53
CA SER A 77 2.67 6.83 -3.61
C SER A 77 1.25 7.08 -3.10
N TYR A 78 0.84 6.35 -2.05
CA TYR A 78 -0.55 6.34 -1.58
C TYR A 78 -0.74 6.98 -0.20
N GLY A 79 0.28 7.03 0.64
CA GLY A 79 0.25 7.68 1.96
C GLY A 79 0.04 9.19 1.91
N ARG A 80 0.50 9.84 0.83
CA ARG A 80 0.17 11.26 0.55
C ARG A 80 -1.28 11.45 0.11
N ILE A 81 -1.83 10.49 -0.63
CA ILE A 81 -3.20 10.56 -1.18
C ILE A 81 -4.24 10.33 -0.09
N LEU A 82 -3.95 9.45 0.87
CA LEU A 82 -4.86 9.09 1.96
C LEU A 82 -4.81 10.07 3.15
N GLY A 83 -3.89 11.04 3.15
CA GLY A 83 -3.72 11.98 4.27
C GLY A 83 -3.16 11.34 5.55
N LEU A 84 -2.72 10.08 5.47
CA LEU A 84 -2.15 9.32 6.59
C LEU A 84 -0.72 9.76 6.95
N LEU A 85 -0.07 10.56 6.11
CA LEU A 85 1.15 11.30 6.48
C LEU A 85 0.83 12.61 7.20
N SER A 86 -0.01 12.52 8.24
CA SER A 86 -0.08 13.54 9.28
C SER A 86 0.85 13.10 10.41
N SER A 87 2.10 13.56 10.33
CA SER A 87 2.99 13.73 11.50
C SER A 87 3.42 12.47 12.24
N SER A 88 4.41 11.73 11.73
CA SER A 88 5.61 11.37 12.53
C SER A 88 6.64 10.54 11.76
N SER A 89 7.86 11.08 11.73
CA SER A 89 9.11 10.35 11.84
C SER A 89 9.55 9.37 10.74
N CYS A 90 9.79 9.89 9.54
CA CYS A 90 10.95 9.44 8.74
C CYS A 90 11.82 10.67 8.43
N ARG A 91 12.37 11.29 9.48
CA ARG A 91 13.44 12.28 9.33
C ARG A 91 14.74 11.50 9.25
N ASN A 92 15.29 11.44 8.04
CA ASN A 92 16.68 11.04 7.78
C ASN A 92 17.61 11.60 8.85
N LYS A 93 18.39 10.72 9.49
CA LYS A 93 19.69 11.06 10.07
C LYS A 93 20.75 10.37 9.23
N TYR A 94 21.28 11.12 8.27
CA TYR A 94 22.68 11.06 7.86
C TYR A 94 23.20 12.49 7.96
#